data_AF-A0A2D4LNJ6-F1
#
_entry.id   AF-A0A2D4LNJ6-F1
#
_cell.length_a   1.000
_cell.length_b   1.000
_cell.length_c   1.000
_cell.angle_alpha   90.00
_cell.angle_beta   90.00
_cell.angle_gamma   90.00
#
_symmetry.space_group_name_H-M   'P 1'
#
loop_
_entity.id
_entity.type
_entity.pdbx_description
1 polymer ?
#
loop_
_entity_poly.entity_id
_entity_poly.type
_entity_poly.pdbx_seq_one_letter_code
_entity_poly.pdbx_strand_id
1 'polypeptide(L)'
;GCTHMSIMEVSMDSDQLERVFLRLGHAETDEQLQNIISKFLPPVLLKLSSTQEGVRKKVMELLVHLNKRIKSRPKIQLPVETLLVQYQDPSAVSFVTNFTIIYVKMGYPRLPVEKQCELAPTLLTAMEGKPQPQQDSLMHLLIPTLFHMKYPVESLKAASPFNLAEKPKTVQLLLDFMLDVLLMPYG
;
A
#
# COMPACT_ATOMS: atom_id res chain seq x y z
N GLY A 1 -36.75 9.11 14.59
CA GLY A 1 -36.30 7.74 14.28
C GLY A 1 -34.97 7.88 13.58
N CYS A 2 -33.85 7.51 14.19
CA CYS A 2 -33.47 6.15 14.57
C CYS A 2 -33.41 5.22 13.35
N THR A 3 -32.46 5.49 12.45
CA THR A 3 -31.90 4.53 11.48
C THR A 3 -30.50 4.99 11.08
N HIS A 4 -29.52 4.84 11.96
CA HIS A 4 -28.12 4.62 11.56
C HIS A 4 -27.45 3.79 12.66
N MET A 5 -27.88 2.52 12.70
CA MET A 5 -27.27 1.48 13.50
C MET A 5 -26.33 0.70 12.58
N SER A 6 -25.09 0.57 13.06
CA SER A 6 -24.10 -0.44 12.67
C SER A 6 -23.31 -0.23 11.37
N ILE A 7 -22.33 0.67 11.45
CA ILE A 7 -20.96 0.23 11.14
C ILE A 7 -20.27 0.13 12.49
N MET A 8 -19.99 -1.10 12.93
CA MET A 8 -19.02 -1.33 13.99
C MET A 8 -17.68 -0.80 13.49
N GLU A 9 -17.40 0.48 13.69
CA GLU A 9 -16.03 0.94 13.80
C GLU A 9 -15.44 0.16 14.98
N VAL A 10 -14.65 -0.87 14.68
CA VAL A 10 -13.66 -1.37 15.63
C VAL A 10 -12.64 -0.24 15.77
N SER A 11 -13.03 0.79 16.52
CA SER A 11 -12.20 1.94 16.74
C SER A 11 -11.07 1.49 17.64
N MET A 12 -9.86 1.35 17.10
CA MET A 12 -8.67 1.19 17.95
C MET A 12 -8.61 2.40 18.89
N ASP A 13 -8.80 2.14 20.18
CA ASP A 13 -8.69 3.09 21.27
C ASP A 13 -7.24 3.17 21.77
N SER A 14 -6.95 4.08 22.70
CA SER A 14 -5.61 4.24 23.27
C SER A 14 -5.08 2.95 23.90
N ASP A 15 -5.96 2.17 24.54
CA ASP A 15 -5.59 0.94 25.25
C ASP A 15 -5.23 -0.18 24.25
N GLN A 16 -5.93 -0.25 23.12
CA GLN A 16 -5.61 -1.16 22.04
C GLN A 16 -4.28 -0.82 21.39
N LEU A 17 -3.96 0.47 21.19
CA LEU A 17 -2.65 0.88 20.68
C LEU A 17 -1.53 0.44 21.64
N GLU A 18 -1.74 0.56 22.94
CA GLU A 18 -0.78 0.13 23.95
C GLU A 18 -0.59 -1.39 23.94
N ARG A 19 -1.69 -2.16 23.80
CA ARG A 19 -1.62 -3.61 23.62
C ARG A 19 -0.88 -4.00 22.34
N VAL A 20 -1.07 -3.28 21.24
CA VAL A 20 -0.32 -3.52 19.99
C VAL A 20 1.16 -3.20 20.21
N PHE A 21 1.49 -2.12 20.90
CA PHE A 21 2.87 -1.75 21.24
C PHE A 21 3.55 -2.84 22.08
N LEU A 22 2.88 -3.34 23.12
CA LEU A 22 3.39 -4.44 23.95
C LEU A 22 3.58 -5.72 23.13
N ARG A 23 2.61 -6.10 22.30
CA ARG A 23 2.75 -7.26 21.41
C ARG A 23 3.93 -7.11 20.45
N LEU A 24 4.11 -5.90 19.90
CA LEU A 24 5.25 -5.57 19.07
C LEU A 24 6.57 -5.64 19.86
N GLY A 25 6.59 -5.32 21.16
CA GLY A 25 7.77 -5.51 22.01
C GLY A 25 8.15 -6.98 22.19
N HIS A 26 7.17 -7.86 22.35
CA HIS A 26 7.37 -9.29 22.62
C HIS A 26 7.54 -10.17 21.38
N ALA A 27 7.28 -9.66 20.17
CA ALA A 27 7.46 -10.46 18.97
C ALA A 27 8.96 -10.74 18.79
N GLU A 28 9.43 -11.97 18.92
CA GLU A 28 10.85 -12.30 18.76
C GLU A 28 11.12 -12.86 17.36
N THR A 29 10.20 -13.67 16.83
CA THR A 29 10.35 -14.31 15.51
C THR A 29 9.80 -13.45 14.38
N ASP A 30 10.16 -13.79 13.14
CA ASP A 30 9.68 -13.11 11.94
C ASP A 30 8.19 -13.38 11.70
N GLU A 31 7.72 -14.59 11.98
CA GLU A 31 6.32 -14.98 11.87
C GLU A 31 5.44 -14.19 12.85
N GLN A 32 5.88 -14.05 14.10
CA GLN A 32 5.14 -13.27 15.11
C GLN A 32 5.04 -11.80 14.68
N LEU A 33 6.15 -11.22 14.23
CA LEU A 33 6.18 -9.83 13.76
C LEU A 33 5.27 -9.66 12.52
N GLN A 34 5.34 -10.56 11.55
CA GLN A 34 4.50 -10.54 10.36
C GLN A 34 3.01 -10.66 10.71
N ASN A 35 2.63 -11.52 11.65
CA ASN A 35 1.25 -11.66 12.10
C ASN A 35 0.72 -10.36 12.75
N ILE A 36 1.56 -9.70 13.56
CA ILE A 36 1.20 -8.41 14.17
C ILE A 36 1.04 -7.34 13.07
N ILE A 37 2.01 -7.23 12.15
CA ILE A 37 1.97 -6.22 11.07
C ILE A 37 0.74 -6.45 10.18
N SER A 38 0.51 -7.68 9.74
CA SER A 38 -0.60 -8.02 8.85
C SER A 38 -1.95 -7.65 9.44
N LYS A 39 -2.10 -7.78 10.76
CA LYS A 39 -3.35 -7.50 11.47
C LYS A 39 -3.51 -6.04 11.87
N PHE A 40 -2.44 -5.39 12.34
CA PHE A 40 -2.54 -4.11 13.04
C PHE A 40 -1.98 -2.93 12.26
N LEU A 41 -1.12 -3.12 11.27
CA LEU A 41 -0.55 -1.99 10.52
C LEU A 41 -1.63 -1.14 9.82
N PRO A 42 -2.57 -1.72 9.03
CA PRO A 42 -3.63 -0.91 8.41
C PRO A 42 -4.46 -0.09 9.41
N PRO A 43 -5.06 -0.67 10.47
CA PRO A 43 -5.87 0.12 11.40
C PRO A 43 -5.04 1.10 12.25
N VAL A 44 -3.76 0.83 12.54
CA VAL A 44 -2.85 1.80 13.17
C VAL A 44 -2.65 3.01 12.28
N LEU A 45 -2.47 2.82 10.97
CA LEU A 45 -2.31 3.91 10.00
C LEU A 45 -3.56 4.79 9.94
N LEU A 46 -4.76 4.19 9.95
CA LEU A 46 -6.02 4.95 10.01
C LEU A 46 -6.08 5.86 11.24
N LYS A 47 -5.48 5.47 12.37
CA LYS A 47 -5.48 6.29 13.60
C LYS A 47 -4.60 7.54 13.53
N LEU A 48 -3.81 7.72 12.47
CA LEU A 48 -3.12 8.99 12.20
C LEU A 48 -4.10 10.15 11.99
N SER A 49 -5.34 9.89 11.58
CA SER A 49 -6.40 10.90 11.42
C SER A 49 -7.21 11.16 12.71
N SER A 50 -6.87 10.52 13.83
CA SER A 50 -7.60 10.66 15.09
C SER A 50 -7.67 12.12 15.55
N THR A 51 -8.85 12.54 16.02
CA THR A 51 -9.07 13.88 16.60
C THR A 51 -8.32 14.07 17.93
N GLN A 52 -7.93 12.98 18.59
CA GLN A 52 -7.19 13.02 19.85
C GLN A 52 -5.68 13.11 19.59
N GLU A 53 -5.05 14.20 20.04
CA GLU A 53 -3.61 14.42 19.89
C GLU A 53 -2.78 13.30 20.55
N GLY A 54 -3.17 12.84 21.74
CA GLY A 54 -2.49 11.76 22.45
C GLY A 54 -2.45 10.46 21.64
N VAL A 55 -3.55 10.13 20.94
CA VAL A 55 -3.62 8.96 20.06
C VAL A 55 -2.66 9.11 18.88
N ARG A 56 -2.64 10.27 18.22
CA ARG A 56 -1.72 10.53 17.09
C ARG A 56 -0.25 10.43 17.51
N LYS A 57 0.12 10.96 18.67
CA LYS A 57 1.49 10.85 19.22
C LYS A 57 1.89 9.38 19.46
N LYS A 58 1.03 8.60 20.11
CA LYS A 58 1.28 7.16 20.33
C LYS A 58 1.41 6.38 19.03
N VAL A 59 0.57 6.68 18.03
CA VAL A 59 0.68 6.05 16.70
C VAL A 59 2.04 6.38 16.06
N MET A 60 2.46 7.64 16.07
CA MET A 60 3.76 8.04 15.52
C MET A 60 4.93 7.33 16.20
N GLU A 61 4.92 7.24 17.53
CA GLU A 61 5.92 6.49 18.31
C GLU A 61 5.94 5.01 17.90
N LEU A 62 4.77 4.37 17.84
CA LEU A 62 4.64 2.98 17.41
C LEU A 62 5.19 2.76 15.99
N LEU A 63 4.90 3.66 15.05
CA LEU A 63 5.41 3.58 13.68
C LEU A 63 6.94 3.71 13.63
N VAL A 64 7.58 4.48 14.51
CA VAL A 64 9.05 4.55 14.60
C VAL A 64 9.64 3.19 14.96
N HIS A 65 9.10 2.53 15.99
CA HIS A 65 9.56 1.20 16.41
C HIS A 65 9.28 0.14 15.35
N LEU A 66 8.07 0.15 14.78
CA LEU A 66 7.66 -0.76 13.74
C LEU A 66 8.56 -0.62 12.50
N ASN A 67 8.87 0.61 12.06
CA ASN A 67 9.77 0.85 10.93
C ASN A 67 11.17 0.26 11.14
N LYS A 68 11.74 0.41 12.34
CA LYS A 68 13.05 -0.17 12.66
C LYS A 68 13.02 -1.69 12.50
N ARG A 69 11.97 -2.34 13.00
CA ARG A 69 11.81 -3.80 12.92
C ARG A 69 11.53 -4.31 11.51
N ILE A 70 10.73 -3.60 10.73
CA ILE A 70 10.46 -3.97 9.32
C ILE A 70 11.72 -3.87 8.47
N LYS A 71 12.54 -2.85 8.71
CA LYS A 71 13.79 -2.63 7.95
C LYS A 71 14.88 -3.66 8.29
N SER A 72 14.96 -4.12 9.54
CA SER A 72 15.95 -5.14 9.92
C SER A 72 15.60 -6.56 9.48
N ARG A 73 14.36 -6.80 9.03
CA ARG A 73 13.86 -8.13 8.63
C ARG A 73 13.28 -8.06 7.21
N PRO A 74 14.12 -8.18 6.17
CA PRO A 74 13.68 -7.97 4.79
C PRO A 74 12.73 -9.06 4.27
N LYS A 75 12.70 -10.24 4.91
CA LYS A 75 11.88 -11.38 4.50
C LYS A 75 10.42 -11.32 4.96
N ILE A 76 10.11 -10.50 5.97
CA ILE A 76 8.72 -10.40 6.46
C ILE A 76 7.85 -9.74 5.40
N GLN A 77 6.65 -10.29 5.25
CA GLN A 77 5.61 -9.77 4.38
C GLN A 77 4.82 -8.67 5.06
N LEU A 78 4.35 -7.72 4.26
CA LEU A 78 3.42 -6.67 4.67
C LEU A 78 2.06 -6.95 4.03
N PRO A 79 0.94 -6.47 4.61
CA PRO A 79 -0.40 -6.66 4.06
C PRO A 79 -0.66 -5.72 2.87
N VAL A 80 0.12 -5.87 1.80
CA VAL A 80 0.16 -4.94 0.65
C VAL A 80 -1.20 -4.76 0.01
N GLU A 81 -1.96 -5.85 -0.17
CA GLU A 81 -3.31 -5.79 -0.75
C GLU A 81 -4.25 -4.91 0.09
N THR A 82 -4.30 -5.13 1.40
CA THR A 82 -5.09 -4.30 2.32
C THR A 82 -4.62 -2.85 2.34
N LEU A 83 -3.30 -2.63 2.30
CA LEU A 83 -2.73 -1.28 2.24
C LEU A 83 -3.07 -0.55 0.93
N LEU A 84 -3.12 -1.26 -0.21
CA LEU A 84 -3.53 -0.70 -1.50
C LEU A 84 -5.01 -0.32 -1.51
N VAL A 85 -5.88 -1.13 -0.88
CA VAL A 85 -7.30 -0.78 -0.69
C VAL A 85 -7.43 0.49 0.16
N GLN A 86 -6.74 0.54 1.31
CA GLN A 86 -6.74 1.71 2.18
C GLN A 86 -6.18 2.96 1.48
N TYR A 87 -5.14 2.80 0.67
CA TYR A 87 -4.51 3.92 -0.05
C TYR A 87 -5.41 4.50 -1.15
N GLN A 88 -6.26 3.66 -1.75
CA GLN A 88 -7.22 4.06 -2.79
C GLN A 88 -8.51 4.68 -2.24
N ASP A 89 -8.78 4.53 -0.94
CA ASP A 89 -9.98 5.08 -0.32
C ASP A 89 -10.05 6.61 -0.50
N PRO A 90 -11.06 7.14 -1.21
CA PRO A 90 -11.20 8.58 -1.44
C PRO A 90 -11.52 9.35 -0.16
N SER A 91 -11.99 8.67 0.90
CA SER A 91 -12.24 9.27 2.21
C SER A 91 -10.98 9.38 3.08
N ALA A 92 -9.89 8.70 2.69
CA ALA A 92 -8.65 8.71 3.46
C ALA A 92 -7.99 10.10 3.43
N VAL A 93 -7.77 10.68 4.60
CA VAL A 93 -7.06 11.96 4.71
C VAL A 93 -5.64 11.85 4.18
N SER A 94 -5.10 12.93 3.63
CA SER A 94 -3.76 12.95 3.00
C SER A 94 -2.67 12.44 3.93
N PHE A 95 -2.78 12.71 5.24
CA PHE A 95 -1.81 12.24 6.23
C PHE A 95 -1.76 10.70 6.32
N VAL A 96 -2.91 10.02 6.33
CA VAL A 96 -3.00 8.55 6.31
C VAL A 96 -2.47 8.02 4.97
N THR A 97 -2.86 8.63 3.86
CA THR A 97 -2.43 8.25 2.49
C THR A 97 -0.90 8.32 2.35
N ASN A 98 -0.28 9.40 2.84
CA ASN A 98 1.17 9.64 2.79
C ASN A 98 1.96 8.61 3.59
N PHE A 99 1.44 8.13 4.72
CA PHE A 99 2.07 7.05 5.46
C PHE A 99 1.79 5.68 4.85
N THR A 100 0.60 5.45 4.30
CA THR A 100 0.22 4.17 3.70
C THR A 100 1.12 3.82 2.52
N ILE A 101 1.41 4.77 1.62
CA ILE A 101 2.31 4.52 0.47
C ILE A 101 3.72 4.09 0.88
N ILE A 102 4.22 4.55 2.03
CA ILE A 102 5.55 4.15 2.54
C ILE A 102 5.60 2.62 2.77
N TYR A 103 4.52 2.04 3.31
CA TYR A 103 4.42 0.61 3.56
C TYR A 103 4.11 -0.19 2.30
N VAL A 104 3.36 0.37 1.34
CA VAL A 104 3.19 -0.23 0.01
C VAL A 104 4.56 -0.33 -0.69
N LYS A 105 5.35 0.75 -0.72
CA LYS A 105 6.70 0.77 -1.31
C LYS A 105 7.66 -0.22 -0.66
N MET A 106 7.57 -0.39 0.66
CA MET A 106 8.40 -1.37 1.37
C MET A 106 7.93 -2.81 1.18
N GLY A 107 6.62 -3.03 1.09
CA GLY A 107 6.02 -4.36 1.10
C GLY A 107 5.92 -4.99 -0.29
N TYR A 108 5.57 -4.21 -1.31
CA TYR A 108 5.29 -4.73 -2.65
C TYR A 108 6.49 -5.49 -3.25
N PRO A 109 7.74 -4.99 -3.20
CA PRO A 109 8.90 -5.73 -3.72
C PRO A 109 9.23 -7.02 -2.95
N ARG A 110 8.68 -7.20 -1.74
CA ARG A 110 8.91 -8.41 -0.91
C ARG A 110 7.96 -9.54 -1.26
N LEU A 111 6.87 -9.25 -1.97
CA LEU A 111 5.90 -10.25 -2.38
C LEU A 111 6.53 -11.24 -3.38
N PRO A 112 6.05 -12.50 -3.42
CA PRO A 112 6.32 -13.40 -4.53
C PRO A 112 5.96 -12.75 -5.87
N VAL A 113 6.72 -13.05 -6.92
CA VAL A 113 6.55 -12.43 -8.25
C VAL A 113 5.12 -12.62 -8.77
N GLU A 114 4.53 -13.80 -8.55
CA GLU A 114 3.16 -14.11 -8.95
C GLU A 114 2.15 -13.14 -8.31
N LYS A 115 2.35 -12.83 -7.02
CA LYS A 115 1.50 -11.88 -6.29
C LYS A 115 1.75 -10.43 -6.68
N GLN A 116 2.99 -10.07 -7.05
CA GLN A 116 3.24 -8.75 -7.65
C GLN A 116 2.45 -8.61 -8.95
N CYS A 117 2.55 -9.58 -9.85
CA CYS A 117 1.82 -9.58 -11.13
C CYS A 117 0.30 -9.51 -10.92
N GLU A 118 -0.24 -10.25 -9.94
CA GLU A 118 -1.66 -10.21 -9.58
C GLU A 118 -2.11 -8.82 -9.11
N LEU A 119 -1.27 -8.10 -8.34
CA LEU A 119 -1.57 -6.78 -7.81
C LEU A 119 -1.18 -5.63 -8.74
N ALA A 120 -0.47 -5.89 -9.84
CA ALA A 120 -0.03 -4.88 -10.79
C ALA A 120 -1.19 -4.00 -11.33
N PRO A 121 -2.37 -4.55 -11.67
CA PRO A 121 -3.51 -3.74 -12.08
C PRO A 121 -4.00 -2.81 -10.97
N THR A 122 -4.09 -3.31 -9.74
CA THR A 122 -4.47 -2.52 -8.56
C THR A 122 -3.46 -1.42 -8.26
N LEU A 123 -2.16 -1.68 -8.48
CA LEU A 123 -1.11 -0.68 -8.32
C LEU A 123 -1.25 0.43 -9.37
N LEU A 124 -1.61 0.07 -10.60
CA LEU A 124 -1.86 1.02 -11.68
C LEU A 124 -3.09 1.89 -11.41
N THR A 125 -4.19 1.32 -10.93
CA THR A 125 -5.37 2.10 -10.54
C THR A 125 -5.12 2.98 -9.33
N ALA A 126 -4.24 2.56 -8.42
CA ALA A 126 -3.89 3.33 -7.23
C ALA A 126 -3.18 4.67 -7.53
N MET A 127 -2.62 4.85 -8.73
CA MET A 127 -1.99 6.10 -9.14
C MET A 127 -3.02 7.20 -9.47
N GLU A 128 -4.25 6.81 -9.79
CA GLU A 128 -5.28 7.72 -10.28
C GLU A 128 -5.63 8.80 -9.24
N GLY A 129 -5.57 10.06 -9.65
CA GLY A 129 -5.87 11.21 -8.79
C GLY A 129 -4.85 11.50 -7.68
N LYS A 130 -3.70 10.79 -7.64
CA LYS A 130 -2.63 11.05 -6.67
C LYS A 130 -1.66 12.13 -7.17
N PRO A 131 -0.95 12.86 -6.29
CA PRO A 131 0.10 13.78 -6.70
C PRO A 131 1.25 13.10 -7.47
N GLN A 132 1.91 13.82 -8.38
CA GLN A 132 2.97 13.29 -9.25
C GLN A 132 4.02 12.45 -8.51
N PRO A 133 4.62 12.89 -7.37
CA PRO A 133 5.64 12.09 -6.68
C PRO A 133 5.14 10.72 -6.18
N GLN A 134 3.84 10.60 -5.92
CA GLN A 134 3.21 9.34 -5.53
C GLN A 134 2.95 8.46 -6.75
N GLN A 135 2.52 9.05 -7.87
CA GLN A 135 2.39 8.33 -9.13
C GLN A 135 3.74 7.75 -9.56
N ASP A 136 4.79 8.56 -9.58
CA ASP A 136 6.16 8.13 -9.92
C ASP A 136 6.62 6.99 -9.00
N SER A 137 6.36 7.13 -7.68
CA SER A 137 6.70 6.10 -6.70
C SER A 137 6.01 4.76 -6.96
N LEU A 138 4.75 4.76 -7.40
CA LEU A 138 4.02 3.54 -7.73
C LEU A 138 4.43 3.01 -9.10
N MET A 139 4.74 3.88 -10.06
CA MET A 139 5.26 3.50 -11.37
C MET A 139 6.58 2.74 -11.25
N HIS A 140 7.51 3.22 -10.42
CA HIS A 140 8.76 2.52 -10.13
C HIS A 140 8.58 1.11 -9.55
N LEU A 141 7.47 0.85 -8.85
CA LEU A 141 7.13 -0.50 -8.37
C LEU A 141 6.52 -1.35 -9.47
N LEU A 142 5.77 -0.73 -10.39
CA LEU A 142 5.07 -1.42 -11.47
C LEU A 142 6.04 -1.92 -12.55
N ILE A 143 7.03 -1.11 -12.95
CA ILE A 143 7.94 -1.43 -14.07
C ILE A 143 8.59 -2.82 -13.97
N PRO A 144 9.23 -3.18 -12.84
CA PRO A 144 9.86 -4.49 -12.73
C PRO A 144 8.82 -5.62 -12.80
N THR A 145 7.61 -5.39 -12.29
CA THR A 145 6.52 -6.37 -12.38
C THR A 145 6.05 -6.58 -13.82
N LEU A 146 6.00 -5.52 -14.65
CA LEU A 146 5.61 -5.62 -16.06
C LEU A 146 6.49 -6.60 -16.85
N PHE A 147 7.77 -6.69 -16.51
CA PHE A 147 8.70 -7.63 -17.14
C PHE A 147 8.34 -9.10 -16.87
N HIS A 148 7.80 -9.39 -15.69
CA HIS A 148 7.43 -10.75 -15.28
C HIS A 148 6.00 -11.15 -15.65
N MET A 149 5.20 -10.20 -16.12
CA MET A 149 3.83 -10.48 -16.51
C MET A 149 3.75 -11.29 -17.81
N LYS A 150 2.78 -12.19 -17.87
CA LYS A 150 2.46 -12.94 -19.09
C LYS A 150 1.39 -12.18 -19.86
N TYR A 151 1.71 -11.77 -21.08
CA TYR A 151 0.78 -11.10 -21.98
C TYR A 151 0.18 -12.12 -22.95
N PRO A 152 -1.16 -12.20 -23.08
CA PRO A 152 -1.76 -13.07 -24.07
C PRO A 152 -1.34 -12.62 -25.47
N VAL A 153 -0.82 -13.55 -26.28
CA VAL A 153 -0.27 -13.30 -27.62
C VAL A 153 -1.38 -13.07 -28.67
N GLU A 154 -2.64 -13.33 -28.33
CA GLU A 154 -3.78 -13.30 -29.25
C GLU A 154 -4.80 -12.20 -28.90
N SER A 155 -5.14 -11.41 -29.91
CA SER A 155 -5.22 -9.95 -29.81
C SER A 155 -6.61 -9.33 -29.93
N LEU A 156 -7.72 -10.04 -29.72
CA LEU A 156 -9.05 -9.44 -29.94
C LEU A 156 -10.16 -9.79 -28.93
N LYS A 157 -9.95 -10.74 -28.00
CA LYS A 157 -10.99 -11.15 -27.03
C LYS A 157 -10.52 -11.30 -25.58
N ALA A 158 -9.21 -11.44 -25.35
CA ALA A 158 -8.67 -11.44 -23.99
C ALA A 158 -8.57 -10.00 -23.50
N ALA A 159 -9.34 -9.67 -22.46
CA ALA A 159 -9.21 -8.38 -21.79
C ALA A 159 -7.75 -8.19 -21.34
N SER A 160 -7.15 -7.05 -21.69
CA SER A 160 -5.80 -6.71 -21.21
C SER A 160 -5.75 -6.88 -19.68
N PRO A 161 -4.65 -7.37 -19.08
CA PRO A 161 -4.58 -7.59 -17.63
C PRO A 161 -4.88 -6.32 -16.80
N PHE A 162 -4.79 -5.15 -17.43
CA PHE A 162 -4.97 -3.84 -16.85
C PHE A 162 -6.30 -3.15 -17.19
N ASN A 163 -7.14 -3.73 -18.05
CA ASN A 163 -8.33 -3.08 -18.63
C ASN A 163 -8.07 -1.62 -19.08
N LEU A 164 -6.92 -1.39 -19.74
CA LEU A 164 -6.42 -0.04 -20.10
C LEU A 164 -7.40 0.78 -20.95
N ALA A 165 -8.23 0.12 -21.74
CA ALA A 165 -9.22 0.77 -22.61
C ALA A 165 -10.19 1.68 -21.86
N GLU A 166 -10.44 1.43 -20.57
CA GLU A 166 -11.39 2.19 -19.75
C GLU A 166 -10.71 3.36 -19.00
N LYS A 167 -9.37 3.50 -19.07
CA LYS A 167 -8.60 4.46 -18.26
C LYS A 167 -7.58 5.26 -19.07
N PRO A 168 -8.03 6.19 -19.94
CA PRO A 168 -7.15 6.89 -20.88
C PRO A 168 -6.04 7.72 -20.21
N LYS A 169 -6.33 8.35 -19.05
CA LYS A 169 -5.32 9.14 -18.31
C LYS A 169 -4.20 8.28 -17.74
N THR A 170 -4.56 7.11 -17.20
CA THR A 170 -3.62 6.16 -16.62
C THR A 170 -2.73 5.53 -17.71
N VAL A 171 -3.31 5.26 -18.88
CA VAL A 171 -2.56 4.85 -20.08
C VAL A 171 -1.56 5.91 -20.50
N GLN A 172 -1.99 7.18 -20.56
CA GLN A 172 -1.11 8.27 -20.96
C GLN A 172 0.08 8.43 -20.00
N LEU A 173 -0.17 8.39 -18.68
CA LEU A 173 0.90 8.40 -17.67
C LEU A 173 1.89 7.24 -17.84
N LEU A 174 1.39 6.03 -18.12
CA LEU A 174 2.24 4.87 -18.38
C LEU A 174 3.07 5.06 -19.65
N LEU A 175 2.46 5.56 -20.72
CA LEU A 175 3.14 5.81 -22.00
C LEU A 175 4.21 6.89 -21.87
N ASP A 176 3.88 8.03 -21.25
CA ASP A 176 4.81 9.14 -21.05
C ASP A 176 6.04 8.65 -20.25
N PHE A 177 5.82 7.91 -19.17
CA PHE A 177 6.92 7.33 -18.39
C PHE A 177 7.74 6.30 -19.18
N MET A 178 7.10 5.41 -19.97
CA MET A 178 7.81 4.46 -20.82
C MET A 178 8.67 5.19 -21.85
N LEU A 179 8.12 6.23 -22.47
CA LEU A 179 8.81 7.05 -23.45
C LEU A 179 10.01 7.76 -22.81
N ASP A 180 9.85 8.35 -21.62
CA ASP A 180 10.95 8.98 -20.89
C ASP A 180 12.08 7.98 -20.57
N VAL A 181 11.75 6.75 -20.18
CA VAL A 181 12.74 5.69 -19.95
C VAL A 181 13.46 5.27 -21.24
N LEU A 182 12.72 5.13 -22.35
CA LEU A 182 13.29 4.73 -23.65
C LEU A 182 14.13 5.84 -24.31
N LEU A 183 13.74 7.09 -24.10
CA LEU A 183 14.41 8.28 -24.64
C LEU A 183 15.56 8.75 -23.77
N MET A 184 15.76 8.15 -22.59
CA MET A 184 16.91 8.43 -21.75
C MET A 184 18.17 8.00 -22.52
N PRO A 185 19.13 8.91 -22.78
CA PRO A 185 20.35 8.54 -23.47
C PRO A 185 21.09 7.55 -22.58
N TYR A 186 21.21 6.31 -23.04
CA TYR A 186 22.08 5.32 -22.44
C TYR A 186 23.52 5.82 -22.61
N GLY A 187 23.97 6.61 -21.63
CA GLY A 187 25.35 7.01 -21.43
C GLY A 187 26.10 6.00 -20.58
#